data_AF-A0A9E7K5G6-F1
#
_entry.id   AF-A0A9E7K5G6-F1
#
_cell.length_a   1.000
_cell.length_b   1.000
_cell.length_c   1.000
_cell.angle_alpha   90.00
_cell.angle_beta   90.00
_cell.angle_gamma   90.00
#
_symmetry.space_group_name_H-M   'P 1'
#
loop_
_entity.id
_entity.type
_entity.pdbx_description
1 polymer ?
#
loop_
_entity_poly.entity_id
_entity_poly.type
_entity_poly.pdbx_seq_one_letter_code
_entity_poly.pdbx_strand_id
1 'polypeptide(L)'
;MVKLASARESRTYGPGSRLARTRWEYINAGLYLFATALLVGGFAAQISPVSSAGAKSGLVAVLAALALLLAVNAHDLVAHLAAVDYCLSLVEFDVQLALVEFAVPLMNTVGVILTFVGILFFLIQMEKGYSYRLEKHALNTLIAGPIFWVIGSIHNVCQIYERADGHVQLLQNSVQVPLIMGSLLFLVAGIVNKHYETLHMLMVSC
;
A
#
# COMPACT_ATOMS: atom_id res chain seq x y z
N MET A 1 5.49 11.05 -5.12
CA MET A 1 6.74 10.80 -4.36
C MET A 1 7.60 12.06 -4.38
N VAL A 2 7.24 13.04 -3.55
CA VAL A 2 8.09 14.18 -3.15
C VAL A 2 8.85 13.84 -1.84
N LYS A 3 8.39 12.77 -1.19
CA LYS A 3 8.65 12.36 0.18
C LYS A 3 10.13 12.06 0.50
N LEU A 4 10.89 11.62 -0.50
CA LEU A 4 12.27 11.12 -0.30
C LEU A 4 13.33 12.18 -0.62
N ALA A 5 13.07 13.07 -1.58
CA ALA A 5 14.02 14.09 -2.02
C ALA A 5 14.28 15.14 -0.91
N SER A 6 13.22 15.66 -0.28
CA SER A 6 13.34 16.68 0.77
C SER A 6 13.93 16.15 2.09
N ALA A 7 13.52 14.95 2.55
CA ALA A 7 14.03 14.35 3.78
C ALA A 7 15.53 14.05 3.70
N ARG A 8 15.98 13.50 2.56
CA ARG A 8 17.36 13.02 2.38
C ARG A 8 18.35 14.10 1.99
N GLU A 9 17.90 15.19 1.34
CA GLU A 9 18.76 16.35 1.10
C GLU A 9 18.90 17.25 2.31
N SER A 10 17.89 17.31 3.19
CA SER A 10 17.94 18.18 4.37
C SER A 10 18.76 17.63 5.53
N ARG A 11 18.92 16.30 5.65
CA ARG A 11 19.51 15.67 6.85
C ARG A 11 20.89 15.03 6.68
N THR A 12 21.52 15.11 5.49
CA THR A 12 22.92 14.68 5.23
C THR A 12 23.30 13.30 5.77
N TYR A 13 22.38 12.33 5.76
CA TYR A 13 22.72 10.97 6.17
C TYR A 13 23.15 10.12 4.98
N GLY A 14 24.41 9.67 4.99
CA GLY A 14 25.01 8.72 4.03
C GLY A 14 25.77 9.34 2.84
N PRO A 15 26.92 8.75 2.42
CA PRO A 15 27.79 9.27 1.35
C PRO A 15 27.36 8.86 -0.07
N GLY A 16 26.09 8.50 -0.29
CA GLY A 16 25.62 7.97 -1.57
C GLY A 16 25.74 8.96 -2.73
N SER A 17 26.15 8.48 -3.91
CA SER A 17 26.25 9.33 -5.10
C SER A 17 24.87 9.90 -5.46
N ARG A 18 24.75 11.23 -5.45
CA ARG A 18 23.49 11.97 -5.68
C ARG A 18 22.76 11.51 -6.94
N LEU A 19 23.50 11.16 -7.99
CA LEU A 19 22.99 10.70 -9.28
C LEU A 19 22.30 9.33 -9.23
N ALA A 20 22.85 8.37 -8.47
CA ALA A 20 22.25 7.05 -8.32
C ALA A 20 20.94 7.14 -7.52
N ARG A 21 20.93 7.98 -6.47
CA ARG A 21 19.74 8.25 -5.66
C ARG A 21 18.58 8.78 -6.51
N THR A 22 18.83 9.80 -7.34
CA THR A 22 17.81 10.38 -8.23
C THR A 22 17.23 9.35 -9.21
N ARG A 23 18.04 8.44 -9.76
CA ARG A 23 17.55 7.38 -10.67
C ARG A 23 16.60 6.41 -9.98
N TRP A 24 16.97 5.93 -8.80
CA TRP A 24 16.13 5.02 -8.03
C TRP A 24 14.82 5.68 -7.61
N GLU A 25 14.83 6.97 -7.30
CA GLU A 25 13.61 7.74 -7.00
C GLU A 25 12.65 7.78 -8.19
N TYR A 26 13.14 8.04 -9.41
CA TYR A 26 12.31 8.02 -10.62
C TYR A 26 11.77 6.62 -10.93
N ILE A 27 12.59 5.57 -10.80
CA ILE A 27 12.15 4.19 -11.01
C ILE A 27 11.04 3.84 -10.01
N ASN A 28 11.22 4.17 -8.73
CA ASN A 28 10.23 3.86 -7.70
C ASN A 28 8.91 4.62 -7.96
N ALA A 29 8.99 5.89 -8.34
CA ALA A 29 7.82 6.68 -8.70
C ALA A 29 7.08 6.11 -9.93
N GLY A 30 7.81 5.69 -10.96
CA GLY A 30 7.25 5.03 -12.13
C GLY A 30 6.56 3.71 -11.78
N LEU A 31 7.18 2.89 -10.92
CA LEU A 31 6.60 1.63 -10.46
C LEU A 31 5.33 1.85 -9.62
N TYR A 32 5.27 2.87 -8.75
CA TYR A 32 4.04 3.23 -8.03
C TYR A 32 2.90 3.59 -8.99
N LEU A 33 3.17 4.42 -10.01
CA LEU A 33 2.16 4.82 -11.00
C LEU A 33 1.67 3.62 -11.81
N PHE A 34 2.60 2.80 -12.30
CA PHE A 34 2.29 1.60 -13.07
C PHE A 34 1.48 0.60 -12.25
N ALA A 35 1.89 0.33 -11.01
CA ALA A 35 1.17 -0.56 -10.10
C ALA A 35 -0.23 -0.03 -9.77
N THR A 36 -0.38 1.29 -9.60
CA THR A 36 -1.70 1.91 -9.39
C THR A 36 -2.61 1.69 -10.59
N ALA A 37 -2.11 1.90 -11.81
CA ALA A 37 -2.88 1.66 -13.03
C ALA A 37 -3.29 0.18 -13.16
N LEU A 38 -2.38 -0.75 -12.84
CA LEU A 38 -2.68 -2.18 -12.82
C LEU A 38 -3.71 -2.55 -11.75
N LEU A 39 -3.66 -1.95 -10.55
CA LEU A 39 -4.69 -2.17 -9.52
C LEU A 39 -6.07 -1.72 -10.00
N VAL A 40 -6.17 -0.51 -10.56
CA VAL A 40 -7.44 0.02 -11.08
C VAL A 40 -7.98 -0.87 -12.19
N GLY A 41 -7.13 -1.25 -13.16
CA GLY A 41 -7.53 -2.15 -14.25
C GLY A 41 -7.92 -3.55 -13.77
N GLY A 42 -7.16 -4.13 -12.83
CA GLY A 42 -7.41 -5.45 -12.28
C GLY A 42 -8.70 -5.54 -11.46
N PHE A 43 -9.03 -4.49 -10.69
CA PHE A 43 -10.31 -4.39 -9.98
C PHE A 43 -11.47 -4.05 -10.93
N ALA A 44 -11.26 -3.18 -11.93
CA ALA A 44 -12.30 -2.91 -12.94
C ALA A 44 -12.70 -4.18 -13.70
N ALA A 45 -11.75 -5.08 -13.96
CA ALA A 45 -12.03 -6.39 -14.55
C ALA A 45 -12.91 -7.30 -13.67
N GLN A 46 -13.01 -7.06 -12.35
CA GLN A 46 -13.94 -7.78 -11.47
C GLN A 46 -15.38 -7.28 -11.56
N ILE A 47 -15.59 -6.03 -12.03
CA ILE A 47 -16.91 -5.40 -12.17
C ILE A 47 -17.48 -5.66 -13.57
N SER A 48 -16.62 -5.91 -14.55
CA SER A 48 -17.04 -6.12 -15.93
C SER A 48 -17.76 -7.46 -16.09
N PRO A 49 -18.88 -7.53 -16.86
CA PRO A 49 -19.59 -8.78 -17.16
C PRO A 49 -18.81 -9.75 -18.06
N VAL A 50 -17.51 -9.51 -18.27
CA VAL A 50 -16.61 -10.33 -19.08
C VAL A 50 -16.46 -11.72 -18.44
N SER A 51 -16.31 -12.74 -19.29
CA SER A 51 -16.15 -14.17 -18.94
C SER A 51 -15.28 -14.43 -17.71
N SER A 52 -15.49 -15.58 -17.04
CA SER A 52 -14.71 -16.04 -15.88
C SER A 52 -13.18 -16.00 -16.08
N ALA A 53 -12.70 -16.07 -17.33
CA ALA A 53 -11.29 -15.88 -17.68
C ALA A 53 -10.79 -14.44 -17.42
N GLY A 54 -11.62 -13.43 -17.70
CA GLY A 54 -11.34 -12.02 -17.43
C GLY A 54 -11.19 -11.72 -15.95
N ALA A 55 -12.08 -12.26 -15.12
CA ALA A 55 -12.01 -12.13 -13.67
C ALA A 55 -10.72 -12.74 -13.08
N LYS A 56 -10.33 -13.94 -13.56
CA LYS A 56 -9.05 -14.57 -13.19
C LYS A 56 -7.84 -13.71 -13.58
N SER A 57 -7.80 -13.24 -14.83
CA SER A 57 -6.71 -12.36 -15.29
C SER A 57 -6.65 -11.04 -14.50
N GLY A 58 -7.81 -10.52 -14.07
CA GLY A 58 -7.89 -9.34 -13.22
C GLY A 58 -7.28 -9.55 -11.84
N LEU A 59 -7.56 -10.68 -11.18
CA LEU A 59 -6.95 -11.01 -9.88
C LEU A 59 -5.43 -11.18 -10.00
N VAL A 60 -4.96 -11.82 -11.08
CA VAL A 60 -3.52 -11.95 -11.36
C VAL A 60 -2.88 -10.56 -11.56
N ALA A 61 -3.54 -9.65 -12.29
CA ALA A 61 -3.07 -8.27 -12.45
C ALA A 61 -3.02 -7.52 -11.10
N VAL A 62 -4.02 -7.70 -10.24
CA VAL A 62 -4.02 -7.14 -8.87
C VAL A 62 -2.86 -7.70 -8.06
N LEU A 63 -2.61 -9.02 -8.09
CA LEU A 63 -1.48 -9.62 -7.37
C LEU A 63 -0.13 -9.13 -7.90
N ALA A 64 0.04 -9.01 -9.21
CA ALA A 64 1.24 -8.45 -9.81
C ALA A 64 1.46 -6.99 -9.36
N ALA A 65 0.40 -6.18 -9.33
CA ALA A 65 0.47 -4.81 -8.86
C ALA A 65 0.84 -4.72 -7.37
N LEU A 66 0.24 -5.57 -6.53
CA LEU A 66 0.58 -5.64 -5.11
C LEU A 66 2.03 -6.11 -4.89
N ALA A 67 2.54 -7.05 -5.69
CA ALA A 67 3.94 -7.47 -5.62
C ALA A 67 4.90 -6.32 -5.98
N LEU A 68 4.56 -5.51 -6.99
CA LEU A 68 5.32 -4.31 -7.32
C LEU A 68 5.29 -3.29 -6.18
N LEU A 69 4.11 -3.00 -5.61
CA LEU A 69 3.98 -2.12 -4.46
C LEU A 69 4.78 -2.64 -3.25
N LEU A 70 4.81 -3.95 -3.04
CA LEU A 70 5.59 -4.56 -1.97
C LEU A 70 7.09 -4.31 -2.17
N ALA A 71 7.61 -4.58 -3.37
CA ALA A 71 9.02 -4.37 -3.69
C ALA A 71 9.42 -2.90 -3.51
N VAL A 72 8.57 -2.00 -3.98
CA VAL A 72 8.74 -0.55 -3.92
C VAL A 72 8.72 -0.02 -2.47
N ASN A 73 7.75 -0.43 -1.65
CA ASN A 73 7.68 -0.02 -0.23
C ASN A 73 8.80 -0.66 0.60
N ALA A 74 9.17 -1.91 0.31
CA ALA A 74 10.30 -2.57 0.97
C ALA A 74 11.63 -1.89 0.62
N HIS A 75 11.82 -1.51 -0.64
CA HIS A 75 12.97 -0.70 -1.05
C HIS A 75 13.01 0.63 -0.31
N ASP A 76 11.88 1.35 -0.21
CA ASP A 76 11.81 2.61 0.55
C ASP A 76 12.14 2.40 2.03
N LEU A 77 11.60 1.35 2.66
CA LEU A 77 11.89 0.99 4.05
C LEU A 77 13.38 0.71 4.28
N VAL A 78 13.99 -0.11 3.41
CA VAL A 78 15.42 -0.42 3.48
C VAL A 78 16.25 0.84 3.27
N ALA A 79 15.86 1.70 2.34
CA ALA A 79 16.59 2.93 2.07
C ALA A 79 16.45 3.95 3.22
N HIS A 80 15.35 3.96 3.97
CA HIS A 80 15.23 4.73 5.22
C HIS A 80 16.09 4.15 6.35
N LEU A 81 16.14 2.83 6.49
CA LEU A 81 17.03 2.16 7.44
C LEU A 81 18.51 2.41 7.14
N ALA A 82 18.90 2.30 5.88
CA ALA A 82 20.26 2.57 5.43
C ALA A 82 20.64 4.04 5.58
N ALA A 83 19.67 4.96 5.46
CA ALA A 83 19.92 6.38 5.70
C ALA A 83 20.33 6.64 7.14
N VAL A 84 19.85 5.89 8.14
CA VAL A 84 20.25 6.07 9.55
C VAL A 84 21.33 5.07 9.98
N ASP A 85 22.06 4.49 9.02
CA ASP A 85 23.09 3.45 9.27
C ASP A 85 22.57 2.29 10.14
N TYR A 86 21.28 1.95 10.02
CA TYR A 86 20.57 0.96 10.86
C TYR A 86 20.59 1.25 12.37
N CYS A 87 20.99 2.46 12.77
CA CYS A 87 21.02 2.87 14.17
C CYS A 87 19.61 3.26 14.65
N LEU A 88 18.83 2.25 15.03
CA LEU A 88 17.44 2.42 15.46
C LEU A 88 17.30 3.27 16.73
N SER A 89 18.36 3.46 17.52
CA SER A 89 18.33 4.35 18.69
C SER A 89 18.05 5.81 18.31
N LEU A 90 18.41 6.25 17.09
CA LEU A 90 18.09 7.61 16.63
C LEU A 90 16.58 7.86 16.51
N VAL A 91 15.79 6.80 16.32
CA VAL A 91 14.33 6.86 16.20
C VAL A 91 13.69 7.34 17.51
N GLU A 92 14.34 7.10 18.66
CA GLU A 92 13.84 7.54 19.97
C GLU A 92 13.91 9.07 20.15
N PHE A 93 14.81 9.73 19.43
CA PHE A 93 15.06 11.17 19.56
C PHE A 93 14.32 12.01 18.53
N ASP A 94 13.80 11.41 17.46
CA ASP A 94 13.08 12.09 16.39
C ASP A 94 11.76 11.38 16.08
N VAL A 95 10.66 11.93 16.63
CA VAL A 95 9.29 11.41 16.42
C VAL A 95 8.88 11.44 14.95
N GLN A 96 9.37 12.41 14.17
CA GLN A 96 9.08 12.48 12.74
C GLN A 96 9.79 11.36 11.98
N LEU A 97 11.05 11.07 12.32
CA LEU A 97 11.78 9.91 11.80
C LEU A 97 11.04 8.61 12.13
N ALA A 98 10.58 8.45 13.37
CA ALA A 98 9.87 7.27 13.84
C ALA A 98 8.53 7.05 13.12
N LEU A 99 7.63 8.02 13.23
CA LEU A 99 6.24 7.83 12.79
C LEU A 99 6.07 8.00 11.29
N VAL A 100 6.92 8.81 10.64
CA VAL A 100 6.69 9.20 9.25
C VAL A 100 7.65 8.52 8.30
N GLU A 101 8.94 8.55 8.59
CA GLU A 101 9.96 7.97 7.70
C GLU A 101 10.04 6.46 7.83
N PHE A 102 9.88 5.92 9.04
CA PHE A 102 9.92 4.47 9.27
C PHE A 102 8.52 3.84 9.30
N ALA A 103 7.61 4.35 10.13
CA ALA A 103 6.32 3.68 10.29
C ALA A 103 5.45 3.75 9.02
N VAL A 104 5.51 4.80 8.20
CA VAL A 104 4.70 4.83 6.96
C VAL A 104 5.05 3.71 5.98
N PRO A 105 6.30 3.56 5.50
CA PRO A 105 6.63 2.47 4.57
C PRO A 105 6.43 1.09 5.22
N LEU A 106 6.61 0.97 6.54
CA LEU A 106 6.31 -0.27 7.28
C LEU A 106 4.82 -0.60 7.23
N MET A 107 3.94 0.33 7.60
CA MET A 107 2.48 0.11 7.59
C MET A 107 1.99 -0.19 6.18
N ASN A 108 2.51 0.51 5.17
CA ASN A 108 2.18 0.22 3.77
C ASN A 108 2.63 -1.19 3.36
N THR A 109 3.84 -1.59 3.73
CA THR A 109 4.38 -2.94 3.46
C THR A 109 3.49 -4.02 4.06
N VAL A 110 3.15 -3.89 5.35
CA VAL A 110 2.26 -4.83 6.05
C VAL A 110 0.88 -4.85 5.39
N GLY A 111 0.32 -3.68 5.08
CA GLY A 111 -0.98 -3.57 4.41
C GLY A 111 -1.00 -4.25 3.04
N VAL A 112 0.06 -4.08 2.24
CA VAL A 112 0.20 -4.73 0.93
C VAL A 112 0.30 -6.25 1.08
N ILE A 113 1.08 -6.76 2.04
CA ILE A 113 1.20 -8.20 2.30
C ILE A 113 -0.16 -8.81 2.64
N LEU A 114 -0.90 -8.19 3.56
CA LEU A 114 -2.22 -8.68 3.97
C LEU A 114 -3.22 -8.65 2.82
N THR A 115 -3.28 -7.56 2.07
CA THR A 115 -4.14 -7.47 0.89
C THR A 115 -3.75 -8.51 -0.17
N PHE A 116 -2.45 -8.72 -0.41
CA PHE A 116 -1.96 -9.74 -1.34
C PHE A 116 -2.43 -11.14 -0.94
N VAL A 117 -2.29 -11.50 0.33
CA VAL A 117 -2.77 -12.79 0.85
C VAL A 117 -4.27 -12.94 0.66
N GLY A 118 -5.05 -11.89 0.92
CA GLY A 118 -6.51 -11.92 0.71
C GLY A 118 -6.90 -12.16 -0.74
N ILE A 119 -6.28 -11.44 -1.69
CA ILE A 119 -6.52 -11.63 -3.12
C ILE A 119 -6.05 -13.01 -3.59
N LEU A 120 -4.93 -13.50 -3.07
CA LEU A 120 -4.40 -14.84 -3.39
C LEU A 120 -5.38 -15.93 -2.95
N PHE A 121 -6.01 -15.78 -1.78
CA PHE A 121 -7.04 -16.71 -1.33
C PHE A 121 -8.25 -16.72 -2.26
N PHE A 122 -8.71 -15.57 -2.77
CA PHE A 122 -9.76 -15.54 -3.78
C PHE A 122 -9.34 -16.22 -5.09
N LEU A 123 -8.11 -16.02 -5.55
CA LEU A 123 -7.59 -16.70 -6.74
C LEU A 123 -7.56 -18.23 -6.54
N ILE A 124 -7.09 -18.71 -5.39
CA ILE A 124 -7.08 -20.14 -5.05
C ILE A 124 -8.50 -20.71 -5.04
N GLN A 125 -9.49 -19.98 -4.50
CA GLN A 125 -10.89 -20.43 -4.54
C GLN A 125 -11.45 -20.52 -5.96
N MET A 126 -11.09 -19.59 -6.84
CA MET A 126 -11.49 -19.66 -8.26
C MET A 126 -10.89 -20.84 -9.03
N GLU A 127 -9.78 -21.40 -8.56
CA GLU A 127 -9.13 -22.57 -9.17
C GLU A 127 -9.57 -23.89 -8.54
N LYS A 128 -9.62 -23.95 -7.20
CA LYS A 128 -9.84 -25.19 -6.43
C LYS A 128 -11.28 -25.38 -5.96
N GLY A 129 -12.14 -24.37 -6.17
CA GLY A 129 -13.51 -24.36 -5.68
C GLY A 129 -13.66 -23.62 -4.35
N TYR A 130 -14.92 -23.40 -3.98
CA TYR A 130 -15.31 -22.62 -2.82
C TYR A 130 -14.86 -23.26 -1.50
N SER A 131 -14.32 -22.45 -0.58
CA SER A 131 -14.01 -22.88 0.78
C SER A 131 -14.29 -21.78 1.77
N TYR A 132 -15.33 -21.96 2.59
CA TYR A 132 -15.76 -21.02 3.62
C TYR A 132 -14.62 -20.52 4.53
N ARG A 133 -13.73 -21.43 4.97
CA ARG A 133 -12.59 -21.05 5.82
C ARG A 133 -11.65 -20.08 5.09
N LEU A 134 -11.39 -20.35 3.81
CA LEU A 134 -10.46 -19.57 3.01
C LEU A 134 -11.04 -18.18 2.70
N GLU A 135 -12.33 -18.13 2.35
CA GLU A 135 -13.06 -16.87 2.17
C GLU A 135 -13.08 -16.01 3.43
N LYS A 136 -13.39 -16.62 4.59
CA LYS A 136 -13.38 -15.90 5.88
C LYS A 136 -12.01 -15.29 6.17
N HIS A 137 -10.93 -16.01 5.93
CA HIS A 137 -9.57 -15.46 6.08
C HIS A 137 -9.29 -14.37 5.04
N ALA A 138 -9.70 -14.56 3.79
CA ALA A 138 -9.53 -13.56 2.72
C ALA A 138 -10.18 -12.23 3.09
N LEU A 139 -11.44 -12.26 3.50
CA LEU A 139 -12.19 -11.08 3.92
C LEU A 139 -11.57 -10.40 5.15
N ASN A 140 -11.12 -11.18 6.14
CA ASN A 140 -10.42 -10.60 7.30
C ASN A 140 -9.12 -9.90 6.91
N THR A 141 -8.33 -10.49 6.01
CA THR A 141 -7.10 -9.87 5.51
C THR A 141 -7.36 -8.66 4.62
N LEU A 142 -8.45 -8.65 3.85
CA LEU A 142 -8.89 -7.49 3.06
C LEU A 142 -9.51 -6.37 3.90
N ILE A 143 -9.78 -6.60 5.19
CA ILE A 143 -10.09 -5.53 6.14
C ILE A 143 -8.80 -5.08 6.83
N ALA A 144 -7.99 -6.02 7.30
CA ALA A 144 -6.77 -5.73 8.03
C ALA A 144 -5.76 -4.95 7.16
N GLY A 145 -5.55 -5.34 5.90
CA GLY A 145 -4.63 -4.67 4.98
C GLY A 145 -4.95 -3.17 4.81
N PRO A 146 -6.19 -2.81 4.44
CA PRO A 146 -6.60 -1.41 4.37
C PRO A 146 -6.55 -0.63 5.69
N ILE A 147 -6.73 -1.27 6.86
CA ILE A 147 -6.48 -0.59 8.16
C ILE A 147 -5.04 -0.09 8.23
N PHE A 148 -4.07 -0.94 7.87
CA PHE A 148 -2.66 -0.54 7.84
C PHE A 148 -2.39 0.57 6.81
N TRP A 149 -3.03 0.54 5.64
CA TRP A 149 -2.93 1.64 4.67
C TRP A 149 -3.52 2.96 5.19
N VAL A 150 -4.63 2.91 5.93
CA VAL A 150 -5.21 4.09 6.58
C VAL A 150 -4.25 4.65 7.63
N ILE A 151 -3.70 3.81 8.52
CA ILE A 151 -2.72 4.25 9.53
C ILE A 151 -1.49 4.86 8.84
N GLY A 152 -0.94 4.18 7.83
CA GLY A 152 0.18 4.69 7.04
C GLY A 152 -0.15 6.02 6.35
N SER A 153 -1.37 6.19 5.86
CA SER A 153 -1.84 7.44 5.26
C SER A 153 -1.96 8.57 6.28
N ILE A 154 -2.47 8.29 7.48
CA ILE A 154 -2.57 9.27 8.59
C ILE A 154 -1.16 9.73 8.99
N HIS A 155 -0.24 8.79 9.24
CA HIS A 155 1.15 9.12 9.55
C HIS A 155 1.81 9.95 8.46
N ASN A 156 1.50 9.64 7.19
CA ASN A 156 1.98 10.41 6.06
C ASN A 156 1.41 11.84 6.10
N VAL A 157 0.17 12.08 6.56
CA VAL A 157 -0.49 13.41 6.50
C VAL A 157 0.13 14.33 7.54
N CYS A 158 0.58 13.75 8.64
CA CYS A 158 1.34 14.45 9.67
C CYS A 158 2.75 14.83 9.24
N GLN A 159 3.16 14.52 8.00
CA GLN A 159 4.48 14.88 7.52
C GLN A 159 4.57 16.35 7.13
N ILE A 160 5.37 17.10 7.88
CA ILE A 160 5.70 18.48 7.58
C ILE A 160 7.19 18.56 7.22
N TYR A 161 7.49 19.18 6.09
CA TYR A 161 8.86 19.43 5.66
C TYR A 161 9.19 20.89 5.85
N GLU A 162 9.83 21.21 6.99
CA GLU A 162 10.20 22.58 7.35
C GLU A 162 11.11 23.27 6.31
N ARG A 163 11.86 22.48 5.52
CA ARG A 163 12.77 22.98 4.47
C ARG A 163 12.24 22.81 3.04
N ALA A 164 11.03 22.31 2.84
CA ALA A 164 10.46 22.16 1.49
C ALA A 164 9.63 23.38 1.09
N ASP A 165 9.75 23.78 -0.18
CA ASP A 165 8.91 24.80 -0.81
C ASP A 165 7.42 24.44 -0.68
N GLY A 166 6.56 25.45 -0.52
CA GLY A 166 5.10 25.29 -0.42
C GLY A 166 4.51 24.60 -1.65
N HIS A 167 5.07 24.82 -2.84
CA HIS A 167 4.68 24.11 -4.06
C HIS A 167 4.92 22.59 -3.96
N VAL A 168 6.03 22.21 -3.35
CA VAL A 168 6.45 20.82 -3.16
C VAL A 168 5.55 20.14 -2.13
N GLN A 169 5.19 20.85 -1.05
CA GLN A 169 4.21 20.38 -0.06
C GLN A 169 2.80 20.24 -0.66
N LEU A 170 2.37 21.17 -1.52
CA LEU A 170 1.09 21.07 -2.22
C LEU A 170 1.03 19.85 -3.15
N LEU A 171 2.09 19.60 -3.91
CA LEU A 171 2.19 18.43 -4.79
C LEU A 171 2.23 17.11 -4.01
N GLN A 172 2.77 17.12 -2.79
CA GLN A 172 2.68 15.95 -1.91
C GLN A 172 1.25 15.72 -1.42
N ASN A 173 0.58 16.77 -0.97
CA ASN A 173 -0.80 16.69 -0.51
C ASN A 173 -1.77 16.23 -1.62
N SER A 174 -1.52 16.63 -2.88
CA SER A 174 -2.35 16.20 -4.02
C SER A 174 -2.28 14.70 -4.32
N VAL A 175 -1.19 14.03 -3.95
CA VAL A 175 -1.04 12.56 -4.07
C VAL A 175 -1.59 11.86 -2.82
N GLN A 176 -1.47 12.51 -1.68
CA GLN A 176 -1.85 11.97 -0.40
C GLN A 176 -3.36 11.89 -0.18
N VAL A 177 -4.12 12.90 -0.64
CA VAL A 177 -5.58 12.91 -0.55
C VAL A 177 -6.20 11.71 -1.29
N PRO A 178 -5.80 11.40 -2.55
CA PRO A 178 -6.23 10.17 -3.21
C PRO A 178 -5.83 8.89 -2.48
N LEU A 179 -4.64 8.84 -1.88
CA LEU A 179 -4.16 7.66 -1.16
C LEU A 179 -5.01 7.37 0.09
N ILE A 180 -5.28 8.39 0.91
CA ILE A 180 -6.11 8.20 2.12
C ILE A 180 -7.55 7.85 1.72
N MET A 181 -8.09 8.50 0.67
CA MET A 181 -9.42 8.21 0.15
C MET A 181 -9.51 6.76 -0.36
N GLY A 182 -8.54 6.31 -1.16
CA GLY A 182 -8.47 4.93 -1.63
C GLY A 182 -8.39 3.93 -0.48
N SER A 183 -7.53 4.18 0.50
CA SER A 183 -7.36 3.32 1.68
C SER A 183 -8.67 3.16 2.47
N LEU A 184 -9.38 4.27 2.68
CA LEU A 184 -10.70 4.26 3.34
C LEU A 184 -11.75 3.53 2.51
N LEU A 185 -11.79 3.74 1.19
CA LEU A 185 -12.72 3.04 0.30
C LEU A 185 -12.49 1.52 0.33
N PHE A 186 -11.24 1.06 0.28
CA PHE A 186 -10.92 -0.36 0.41
C PHE A 186 -11.33 -0.92 1.78
N LEU A 187 -11.13 -0.15 2.85
CA LEU A 187 -11.55 -0.56 4.19
C LEU A 187 -13.06 -0.71 4.29
N VAL A 188 -13.81 0.29 3.84
CA VAL A 188 -15.29 0.26 3.83
C VAL A 188 -15.79 -0.89 2.97
N ALA A 189 -15.23 -1.08 1.78
CA ALA A 189 -15.58 -2.20 0.90
C ALA A 189 -15.36 -3.56 1.58
N GLY A 190 -14.23 -3.74 2.28
CA GLY A 190 -13.96 -4.95 3.05
C GLY A 190 -14.98 -5.21 4.17
N ILE A 191 -15.35 -4.16 4.92
CA ILE A 191 -16.35 -4.25 6.00
C ILE A 191 -17.72 -4.62 5.44
N VAL A 192 -18.16 -3.92 4.38
CA VAL A 192 -19.45 -4.17 3.73
C VAL A 192 -19.54 -5.60 3.19
N ASN A 193 -18.50 -6.08 2.50
CA ASN A 193 -18.46 -7.44 1.96
C ASN A 193 -18.54 -8.51 3.05
N LYS A 194 -17.84 -8.32 4.18
CA LYS A 194 -17.91 -9.25 5.31
C LYS A 194 -19.29 -9.30 5.96
N HIS A 195 -19.97 -8.15 6.06
CA HIS A 195 -21.34 -8.09 6.56
C HIS A 195 -22.32 -8.79 5.63
N TYR A 196 -22.18 -8.61 4.31
CA TYR A 196 -23.04 -9.27 3.33
C TYR A 196 -22.94 -10.80 3.40
N GLU A 197 -21.72 -11.34 3.46
CA GLU A 197 -21.47 -12.78 3.66
C GLU A 197 -22.12 -13.31 4.94
N THR A 198 -21.97 -12.57 6.05
CA THR A 198 -22.54 -12.97 7.34
C THR A 198 -24.08 -13.01 7.28
N LEU A 199 -24.69 -12.05 6.60
CA LEU A 199 -26.15 -11.98 6.43
C LEU A 199 -26.66 -13.09 5.52
N HIS A 200 -26.00 -13.34 4.39
CA HIS A 200 -26.35 -14.40 3.45
C HIS A 200 -26.32 -15.79 4.13
N MET A 201 -25.28 -16.06 4.93
CA MET A 201 -25.18 -17.28 5.73
C MET A 201 -26.34 -17.47 6.71
N LEU A 202 -26.79 -16.40 7.38
CA LEU A 202 -27.93 -16.45 8.30
C LEU A 202 -29.26 -16.71 7.58
N MET A 203 -29.44 -16.18 6.37
CA MET A 203 -30.66 -16.39 5.59
C MET A 203 -30.75 -17.77 4.93
N VAL A 204 -29.62 -18.38 4.57
CA VAL A 204 -29.58 -19.75 4.00
C VAL A 204 -29.70 -20.83 5.09
N SER A 205 -29.46 -20.49 6.36
CA SER A 205 -29.52 -21.43 7.49
C SER A 205 -30.88 -21.47 8.21
N CYS A 206 -31.86 -20.67 7.78
CA CYS A 206 -33.26 -20.65 8.25
C CYS A 206 -34.17 -21.30 7.20
#